data_AF-A0A0D0EYP1-F1
#
_entry.id   AF-A0A0D0EYP1-F1
#
_cell.length_a   1.000
_cell.length_b   1.000
_cell.length_c   1.000
_cell.angle_alpha   90.00
_cell.angle_beta   90.00
_cell.angle_gamma   90.00
#
_symmetry.space_group_name_H-M   'P 1'
#
loop_
_entity.id
_entity.type
_entity.pdbx_description
1 polymer ?
#
loop_
_entity_poly.entity_id
_entity_poly.type
_entity_poly.pdbx_seq_one_letter_code
_entity_poly.pdbx_strand_id
1 'polypeptide(L)'
;GIENVELPTRIVNYLKLGTLVIDRYKMPGLNAKGTDVAEDMCYGTGYKKEKPIYQPEIVQKYKNQYQTFGFDNFTHRLFSNDDNSSLYEKLVEDETPNTGTKLEELSKTKIDKLKIDMPNAVSYKKALQQRNKNKKAYYSTQECYNTFYSPQFKIPWTDFSFKVPVYNSGLDVRLFDNISDELLFFTFKNTAELYFARGEMQDNLDQLIAKFKRSEGGIFESPIMTKHALARSETDEYCQKVEDYIAEQLKNNLSKLEEVEDVEPYFAKKIGVENLFFNSKGERSKRNKIFSKPTYSYGALHEAPIKATDGLTIALNDIWAAEVLLKELLFEGNNYTAKYEVILWDHFGLDLPDMEKIFNIIPSVNETFISWFVLQHLRGYKPFLTKIKFQKEFQGSLLEGIDEKTKLRDELATEKREQKAKELNQKMRDDLWLEPKF
;
A
#
# COMPACT_ATOMS: atom_id res chain seq x y z
N GLY A 1 52.95 -2.64 15.56
CA GLY A 1 52.50 -2.02 16.81
C GLY A 1 51.00 -2.22 16.86
N ILE A 2 50.49 -2.67 18.00
CA ILE A 2 49.04 -2.80 18.23
C ILE A 2 48.50 -1.37 18.24
N GLU A 3 47.71 -1.00 17.22
CA GLU A 3 46.96 0.25 17.25
C GLU A 3 45.84 0.08 18.28
N ASN A 4 46.13 0.53 19.50
CA ASN A 4 45.12 0.74 20.52
C ASN A 4 44.18 1.83 20.02
N VAL A 5 43.00 1.41 19.56
CA VAL A 5 41.87 2.32 19.40
C VAL A 5 41.34 2.59 20.81
N GLU A 6 41.85 3.64 21.46
CA GLU A 6 41.26 4.15 22.70
C GLU A 6 39.88 4.73 22.39
N LEU A 7 38.84 4.06 22.89
CA LEU A 7 37.47 4.58 22.86
C LEU A 7 37.37 5.86 23.71
N PRO A 8 36.57 6.85 23.29
CA PRO A 8 36.51 8.16 23.94
C PRO A 8 36.02 8.10 25.39
N THR A 9 36.65 8.90 26.25
CA THR A 9 36.54 8.84 27.72
C THR A 9 35.27 9.45 28.33
N ARG A 10 34.34 10.02 27.52
CA ARG A 10 32.94 10.27 27.91
C ARG A 10 31.98 10.11 26.71
N ILE A 11 31.28 8.98 26.67
CA ILE A 11 30.31 8.56 25.63
C ILE A 11 28.90 9.18 25.80
N VAL A 12 28.63 9.88 26.91
CA VAL A 12 27.28 9.95 27.51
C VAL A 12 26.23 10.91 26.92
N ASN A 13 26.46 11.75 25.90
CA ASN A 13 25.42 12.75 25.58
C ASN A 13 24.72 12.69 24.22
N TYR A 14 25.12 11.83 23.27
CA TYR A 14 24.31 11.47 22.10
C TYR A 14 25.10 10.52 21.20
N LEU A 15 24.47 9.44 20.71
CA LEU A 15 24.92 8.76 19.50
C LEU A 15 24.04 9.26 18.35
N LYS A 16 24.51 10.26 17.60
CA LYS A 16 23.92 10.59 16.30
C LYS A 16 24.34 9.53 15.31
N LEU A 17 23.57 8.45 15.24
CA LEU A 17 23.69 7.46 14.18
C LEU A 17 23.54 8.20 12.84
N GLY A 18 24.46 7.99 11.90
CA GLY A 18 24.31 8.52 10.53
C GLY A 18 22.95 8.13 9.93
N THR A 19 22.42 6.99 10.35
CA THR A 19 21.05 6.47 10.38
C THR A 19 21.22 4.96 10.36
N LEU A 20 20.64 4.21 11.30
CA LEU A 20 20.73 2.74 11.28
C LEU A 20 19.44 2.16 10.70
N VAL A 21 19.54 1.42 9.59
CA VAL A 21 18.36 0.74 9.02
C VAL A 21 18.00 -0.44 9.92
N ILE A 22 16.86 -0.37 10.61
CA ILE A 22 16.39 -1.45 11.48
C ILE A 22 15.62 -2.49 10.67
N ASP A 23 14.85 -2.04 9.69
CA ASP A 23 14.02 -2.93 8.91
C ASP A 23 13.65 -2.39 7.52
N ARG A 24 13.57 -3.30 6.55
CA ARG A 24 12.98 -3.09 5.24
C ARG A 24 12.12 -4.29 4.85
N TYR A 25 10.81 -4.10 4.81
CA TYR A 25 9.85 -5.11 4.38
C TYR A 25 9.39 -4.80 2.95
N LYS A 26 9.70 -5.70 2.00
CA LYS A 26 9.46 -5.51 0.55
C LYS A 26 10.04 -4.19 0.01
N MET A 27 9.69 -3.83 -1.22
CA MET A 27 10.11 -2.58 -1.88
C MET A 27 8.94 -1.93 -2.62
N PRO A 28 8.87 -0.58 -2.65
CA PRO A 28 7.82 0.13 -3.38
C PRO A 28 7.86 -0.21 -4.89
N GLY A 29 6.70 -0.52 -5.46
CA GLY A 29 6.53 -0.78 -6.89
C GLY A 29 7.01 -2.14 -7.42
N LEU A 30 7.66 -2.97 -6.58
CA LEU A 30 8.03 -4.35 -6.94
C LEU A 30 7.01 -5.35 -6.39
N ASN A 31 6.79 -6.45 -7.09
CA ASN A 31 5.95 -7.55 -6.61
C ASN A 31 6.50 -8.20 -5.32
N ALA A 32 5.69 -9.07 -4.70
CA ALA A 32 6.02 -9.64 -3.39
C ALA A 32 7.36 -10.42 -3.37
N LYS A 33 7.80 -10.96 -4.51
CA LYS A 33 9.07 -11.68 -4.67
C LYS A 33 10.26 -10.75 -4.97
N GLY A 34 9.99 -9.48 -5.25
CA GLY A 34 10.99 -8.50 -5.65
C GLY A 34 11.62 -8.80 -7.01
N THR A 35 10.93 -9.50 -7.91
CA THR A 35 11.52 -9.94 -9.20
C THR A 35 11.01 -9.12 -10.39
N ASP A 36 9.90 -8.42 -10.24
CA ASP A 36 9.24 -7.66 -11.30
C ASP A 36 8.36 -6.57 -10.69
N VAL A 37 7.67 -5.77 -11.52
CA VAL A 37 6.65 -4.81 -11.09
C VAL A 37 5.52 -5.49 -10.30
N ALA A 38 4.97 -4.79 -9.31
CA ALA A 38 3.76 -5.23 -8.63
C ALA A 38 2.54 -5.20 -9.57
N GLU A 39 1.66 -6.19 -9.45
CA GLU A 39 0.48 -6.37 -10.30
C GLU A 39 -0.49 -5.18 -10.27
N ASP A 40 -0.73 -4.63 -9.09
CA ASP A 40 -1.53 -3.43 -8.82
C ASP A 40 -0.87 -2.13 -9.32
N MET A 41 0.42 -2.15 -9.61
CA MET A 41 1.17 -1.05 -10.25
C MET A 41 1.22 -1.17 -11.79
N CYS A 42 0.63 -2.22 -12.35
CA CYS A 42 0.48 -2.43 -13.79
C CYS A 42 -0.75 -1.69 -14.34
N TYR A 43 -0.74 -1.37 -15.63
CA TYR A 43 -1.86 -0.67 -16.27
C TYR A 43 -1.82 -0.89 -17.77
N GLY A 44 -2.94 -0.75 -18.47
CA GLY A 44 -2.99 -1.06 -19.90
C GLY A 44 -4.34 -0.86 -20.56
N THR A 45 -4.48 -1.40 -21.75
CA THR A 45 -5.70 -1.34 -22.56
C THR A 45 -6.24 -2.74 -22.88
N GLY A 46 -6.05 -3.69 -21.96
CA GLY A 46 -6.45 -5.08 -22.13
C GLY A 46 -5.60 -5.88 -23.12
N TYR A 47 -4.40 -5.40 -23.46
CA TYR A 47 -3.42 -6.16 -24.24
C TYR A 47 -2.32 -6.69 -23.32
N LYS A 48 -2.32 -8.00 -23.06
CA LYS A 48 -1.32 -8.63 -22.18
C LYS A 48 0.06 -8.67 -22.84
N LYS A 49 1.07 -8.19 -22.13
CA LYS A 49 2.48 -8.30 -22.51
C LYS A 49 3.16 -9.49 -21.83
N GLU A 50 4.22 -9.98 -22.46
CA GLU A 50 5.03 -11.06 -21.92
C GLU A 50 5.78 -10.61 -20.65
N LYS A 51 6.04 -11.56 -19.76
CA LYS A 51 6.75 -11.35 -18.50
C LYS A 51 8.17 -11.92 -18.61
N PRO A 52 9.14 -11.36 -17.86
CA PRO A 52 9.00 -10.25 -16.91
C PRO A 52 8.84 -8.90 -17.61
N ILE A 53 8.11 -7.97 -16.98
CA ILE A 53 7.89 -6.62 -17.50
C ILE A 53 9.17 -5.80 -17.40
N TYR A 54 9.86 -5.88 -16.26
CA TYR A 54 11.18 -5.29 -16.07
C TYR A 54 12.29 -6.27 -16.43
N GLN A 55 13.33 -5.73 -17.07
CA GLN A 55 14.58 -6.46 -17.25
C GLN A 55 15.23 -6.73 -15.87
N PRO A 56 15.75 -7.94 -15.61
CA PRO A 56 16.38 -8.28 -14.33
C PRO A 56 17.45 -7.29 -13.87
N GLU A 57 18.22 -6.73 -14.81
CA GLU A 57 19.30 -5.77 -14.52
C GLU A 57 18.75 -4.45 -13.97
N ILE A 58 17.59 -4.00 -14.45
CA ILE A 58 16.90 -2.79 -13.97
C ILE A 58 16.41 -3.02 -12.53
N VAL A 59 15.82 -4.19 -12.26
CA VAL A 59 15.36 -4.56 -10.92
C VAL A 59 16.54 -4.67 -9.95
N GLN A 60 17.64 -5.31 -10.37
CA GLN A 60 18.82 -5.43 -9.52
C GLN A 60 19.48 -4.08 -9.23
N LYS A 61 19.55 -3.19 -10.23
CA LYS A 61 20.03 -1.82 -10.04
C LYS A 61 19.19 -1.07 -9.00
N TYR A 62 17.86 -1.16 -9.11
CA TYR A 62 16.96 -0.55 -8.14
C TYR A 62 17.14 -1.11 -6.72
N LYS A 63 17.28 -2.44 -6.58
CA LYS A 63 17.56 -3.06 -5.28
C LYS A 63 18.85 -2.52 -4.64
N ASN A 64 19.94 -2.47 -5.40
CA ASN A 64 21.22 -1.98 -4.90
C ASN A 64 21.14 -0.50 -4.47
N GLN A 65 20.48 0.32 -5.30
CA GLN A 65 20.26 1.74 -5.02
C GLN A 65 19.40 1.96 -3.76
N TYR A 66 18.26 1.26 -3.67
CA TYR A 66 17.39 1.30 -2.50
C TYR A 66 18.11 0.82 -1.23
N GLN A 67 18.94 -0.22 -1.33
CA GLN A 67 19.76 -0.69 -0.22
C GLN A 67 20.70 0.40 0.31
N THR A 68 21.28 1.20 -0.57
CA THR A 68 22.22 2.27 -0.20
C THR A 68 21.52 3.51 0.37
N PHE A 69 20.42 3.97 -0.21
CA PHE A 69 19.86 5.29 0.12
C PHE A 69 18.33 5.34 0.29
N GLY A 70 17.64 4.21 0.27
CA GLY A 70 16.18 4.14 0.32
C GLY A 70 15.51 4.56 -1.00
N PHE A 71 14.21 4.85 -0.99
CA PHE A 71 13.49 5.26 -2.20
C PHE A 71 13.77 6.73 -2.56
N ASP A 72 14.32 6.97 -3.75
CA ASP A 72 14.44 8.29 -4.36
C ASP A 72 13.55 8.40 -5.60
N ASN A 73 12.63 9.37 -5.64
CA ASN A 73 11.68 9.48 -6.76
C ASN A 73 12.38 9.82 -8.09
N PHE A 74 13.44 10.62 -8.08
CA PHE A 74 14.12 10.99 -9.32
C PHE A 74 14.79 9.77 -9.97
N THR A 75 15.49 8.97 -9.17
CA THR A 75 16.21 7.79 -9.62
C THR A 75 15.29 6.59 -9.87
N HIS A 76 14.22 6.44 -9.07
CA HIS A 76 13.32 5.28 -9.09
C HIS A 76 11.95 5.55 -9.72
N ARG A 77 11.78 6.67 -10.44
CA ARG A 77 10.55 7.07 -11.16
C ARG A 77 9.88 5.99 -12.02
N LEU A 78 10.66 5.01 -12.51
CA LEU A 78 10.13 3.86 -13.22
C LEU A 78 9.19 3.00 -12.35
N PHE A 79 9.52 2.82 -11.08
CA PHE A 79 8.80 1.96 -10.14
C PHE A 79 7.61 2.65 -9.50
N SER A 80 7.52 3.99 -9.60
CA SER A 80 6.36 4.77 -9.18
C SER A 80 5.42 5.15 -10.33
N ASN A 81 5.72 4.73 -11.58
CA ASN A 81 5.02 5.13 -12.81
C ASN A 81 5.16 6.62 -13.22
N ASP A 82 6.06 7.36 -12.58
CA ASP A 82 6.33 8.77 -12.89
C ASP A 82 7.02 8.92 -14.27
N ASP A 83 7.97 8.04 -14.61
CA ASP A 83 8.52 7.94 -15.96
C ASP A 83 8.58 6.50 -16.46
N ASN A 84 7.76 6.22 -17.48
CA ASN A 84 7.68 4.93 -18.17
C ASN A 84 8.14 5.02 -19.64
N SER A 85 8.78 6.11 -20.05
CA SER A 85 9.22 6.35 -21.43
C SER A 85 10.07 5.19 -21.99
N SER A 86 10.90 4.57 -21.16
CA SER A 86 11.71 3.39 -21.51
C SER A 86 10.92 2.10 -21.74
N LEU A 87 9.63 2.07 -21.37
CA LEU A 87 8.76 0.90 -21.46
C LEU A 87 7.78 0.95 -22.63
N TYR A 88 7.78 2.01 -23.43
CA TYR A 88 6.98 2.09 -24.65
C TYR A 88 7.80 1.55 -25.84
N GLU A 89 7.19 0.68 -26.64
CA GLU A 89 7.79 0.23 -27.91
C GLU A 89 7.96 1.41 -28.88
N LYS A 90 9.14 1.52 -29.52
CA LYS A 90 9.40 2.54 -30.54
C LYS A 90 8.48 2.31 -31.74
N LEU A 91 7.88 3.39 -32.24
CA LEU A 91 7.12 3.39 -33.49
C LEU A 91 8.06 3.05 -34.65
N VAL A 92 7.71 2.03 -35.44
CA VAL A 92 8.10 2.01 -36.85
C VAL A 92 7.09 2.89 -37.56
N GLU A 93 7.54 3.95 -38.22
CA GLU A 93 6.66 4.76 -39.06
C GLU A 93 6.27 3.91 -40.27
N ASP A 94 4.98 3.55 -40.38
CA ASP A 94 4.46 2.98 -41.61
C ASP A 94 4.39 4.08 -42.68
N GLU A 95 5.25 4.02 -43.68
CA GLU A 95 5.10 4.78 -44.92
C GLU A 95 3.78 4.36 -45.58
N THR A 96 2.72 5.13 -45.36
CA THR A 96 1.46 4.96 -46.10
C THR A 96 1.41 5.99 -47.24
N PRO A 97 1.20 5.56 -48.50
CA PRO A 97 1.09 6.48 -49.64
C PRO A 97 -0.12 7.38 -49.48
N ASN A 98 0.11 8.68 -49.67
CA ASN A 98 -0.90 9.72 -49.61
C ASN A 98 -1.86 9.60 -50.81
N THR A 99 -2.96 8.86 -50.67
CA THR A 99 -4.07 8.92 -51.63
C THR A 99 -5.22 9.71 -51.01
N GLY A 100 -5.10 11.04 -51.04
CA GLY A 100 -6.21 11.94 -50.76
C GLY A 100 -7.31 11.76 -51.81
N THR A 101 -8.48 11.31 -51.38
CA THR A 101 -9.68 11.30 -52.23
C THR A 101 -10.28 12.71 -52.27
N LYS A 102 -10.60 13.14 -53.50
CA LYS A 102 -11.18 14.43 -53.92
C LYS A 102 -12.49 14.87 -53.23
N LEU A 103 -12.96 14.15 -52.20
CA LEU A 103 -14.18 14.48 -51.44
C LEU A 103 -13.93 15.43 -50.25
N GLU A 104 -12.70 15.54 -49.74
CA GLU A 104 -12.39 16.41 -48.59
C GLU A 104 -12.28 17.91 -48.94
N GLU A 105 -12.11 18.26 -50.21
CA GLU A 105 -12.05 19.67 -50.64
C GLU A 105 -13.43 20.31 -50.85
N LEU A 106 -14.49 19.51 -51.04
CA LEU A 106 -15.84 20.01 -51.32
C LEU A 106 -16.66 20.37 -50.06
N SER A 107 -16.23 19.94 -48.87
CA SER A 107 -16.92 20.26 -47.60
C SER A 107 -16.45 21.56 -46.94
N LYS A 108 -15.39 22.20 -47.48
CA LYS A 108 -14.78 23.40 -46.89
C LYS A 108 -15.40 24.74 -47.32
N THR A 109 -16.48 24.74 -48.09
CA THR A 109 -17.16 25.99 -48.47
C THR A 109 -18.62 26.00 -48.02
N LYS A 110 -18.85 26.79 -46.96
CA LYS A 110 -20.14 27.22 -46.37
C LYS A 110 -20.89 26.17 -45.54
N ILE A 111 -20.74 26.22 -44.22
CA ILE A 111 -21.79 26.59 -43.25
C ILE A 111 -21.12 26.85 -41.89
N ASP A 112 -21.47 28.00 -41.31
CA ASP A 112 -20.91 28.59 -40.11
C ASP A 112 -21.57 28.00 -38.84
N LYS A 113 -20.74 27.77 -37.82
CA LYS A 113 -21.01 27.86 -36.36
C LYS A 113 -22.22 27.12 -35.78
N LEU A 114 -21.99 25.89 -35.30
CA LEU A 114 -22.47 25.28 -34.03
C LEU A 114 -22.35 23.74 -34.09
N LYS A 115 -21.13 23.23 -34.24
CA LYS A 115 -20.82 21.85 -33.90
C LYS A 115 -19.57 21.86 -33.03
N ILE A 116 -19.72 21.39 -31.81
CA ILE A 116 -18.60 20.87 -31.04
C ILE A 116 -18.08 19.70 -31.87
N ASP A 117 -16.87 19.81 -32.42
CA ASP A 117 -16.20 18.70 -33.10
C ASP A 117 -15.99 17.60 -32.04
N MET A 118 -16.87 16.60 -32.04
CA MET A 118 -16.57 15.33 -31.43
C MET A 118 -15.35 14.76 -32.16
N PRO A 119 -14.24 14.44 -31.47
CA PRO A 119 -13.09 13.83 -32.11
C PRO A 119 -13.56 12.58 -32.86
N ASN A 120 -13.33 12.54 -34.18
CA ASN A 120 -13.72 11.42 -35.03
C ASN A 120 -13.31 10.09 -34.37
N ALA A 121 -14.21 9.10 -34.36
CA ALA A 121 -13.97 7.76 -33.77
C ALA A 121 -12.68 7.08 -34.28
N VAL A 122 -12.16 7.52 -35.44
CA VAL A 122 -10.86 7.14 -36.01
C VAL A 122 -9.67 7.65 -35.17
N SER A 123 -9.78 8.84 -34.55
CA SER A 123 -8.79 9.39 -33.62
C SER A 123 -8.75 8.60 -32.31
N TYR A 124 -9.92 8.18 -31.80
CA TYR A 124 -10.00 7.29 -30.63
C TYR A 124 -9.44 5.90 -30.94
N LYS A 125 -9.79 5.29 -32.09
CA LYS A 125 -9.20 4.00 -32.52
C LYS A 125 -7.69 4.08 -32.78
N LYS A 126 -7.17 5.17 -33.35
CA LYS A 126 -5.71 5.38 -33.50
C LYS A 126 -5.02 5.57 -32.15
N ALA A 127 -5.62 6.30 -31.21
CA ALA A 127 -5.12 6.41 -29.83
C ALA A 127 -5.17 5.06 -29.09
N LEU A 128 -6.21 4.25 -29.29
CA LEU A 128 -6.34 2.90 -28.74
C LEU A 128 -5.32 1.92 -29.34
N GLN A 129 -5.07 1.98 -30.66
CA GLN A 129 -4.02 1.21 -31.33
C GLN A 129 -2.61 1.66 -30.91
N GLN A 130 -2.39 2.94 -30.60
CA GLN A 130 -1.14 3.42 -30.03
C GLN A 130 -0.94 3.02 -28.55
N ARG A 131 -2.03 2.74 -27.80
CA ARG A 131 -1.98 2.30 -26.39
C ARG A 131 -1.61 0.82 -26.17
N ASN A 132 -1.64 -0.02 -27.21
CA ASN A 132 -1.17 -1.43 -27.16
C ASN A 132 0.37 -1.60 -27.02
N LYS A 133 1.08 -0.53 -26.65
CA LYS A 133 2.56 -0.46 -26.54
C LYS A 133 3.08 -0.36 -25.12
N ASN A 134 2.20 -0.27 -24.12
CA ASN A 134 2.63 -0.25 -22.73
C ASN A 134 3.07 -1.66 -22.30
N LYS A 135 4.37 -1.84 -22.01
CA LYS A 135 4.90 -3.11 -21.49
C LYS A 135 4.34 -3.48 -20.10
N LYS A 136 3.78 -2.52 -19.35
CA LYS A 136 3.13 -2.76 -18.06
C LYS A 136 1.71 -3.30 -18.14
N ALA A 137 1.21 -3.63 -19.33
CA ALA A 137 -0.10 -4.23 -19.47
C ALA A 137 -0.07 -5.71 -19.06
N TYR A 138 -0.50 -5.98 -17.83
CA TYR A 138 -0.37 -7.31 -17.21
C TYR A 138 -1.54 -8.25 -17.53
N TYR A 139 -2.73 -7.70 -17.74
CA TYR A 139 -3.96 -8.45 -18.02
C TYR A 139 -4.45 -8.21 -19.44
N SER A 140 -4.95 -9.28 -20.07
CA SER A 140 -5.72 -9.19 -21.30
C SER A 140 -7.19 -8.87 -21.01
N THR A 141 -7.89 -8.27 -21.97
CA THR A 141 -9.34 -8.04 -21.89
C THR A 141 -10.09 -9.32 -21.55
N GLN A 142 -9.67 -10.46 -22.11
CA GLN A 142 -10.33 -11.73 -21.87
C GLN A 142 -10.13 -12.25 -20.43
N GLU A 143 -8.94 -12.05 -19.84
CA GLU A 143 -8.71 -12.35 -18.42
C GLU A 143 -9.57 -11.46 -17.54
N CYS A 144 -9.63 -10.16 -17.81
CA CYS A 144 -10.49 -9.22 -17.10
C CYS A 144 -11.97 -9.61 -17.19
N TYR A 145 -12.45 -10.05 -18.36
CA TYR A 145 -13.86 -10.44 -18.57
C TYR A 145 -14.23 -11.81 -18.04
N ASN A 146 -13.25 -12.63 -17.68
CA ASN A 146 -13.46 -13.99 -17.17
C ASN A 146 -13.17 -14.10 -15.67
N THR A 147 -12.84 -13.00 -14.99
CA THR A 147 -12.66 -13.03 -13.53
C THR A 147 -13.98 -13.33 -12.83
N PHE A 148 -13.90 -14.05 -11.72
CA PHE A 148 -15.06 -14.41 -10.92
C PHE A 148 -14.66 -14.53 -9.47
N TYR A 149 -15.58 -14.19 -8.58
CA TYR A 149 -15.45 -14.43 -7.16
C TYR A 149 -16.23 -15.68 -6.77
N SER A 150 -15.56 -16.61 -6.09
CA SER A 150 -16.16 -17.84 -5.56
C SER A 150 -16.12 -17.82 -4.03
N PRO A 151 -17.08 -17.15 -3.36
CA PRO A 151 -17.08 -17.03 -1.92
C PRO A 151 -17.26 -18.38 -1.23
N GLN A 152 -16.39 -18.64 -0.25
CA GLN A 152 -16.54 -19.72 0.71
C GLN A 152 -16.63 -19.14 2.11
N PHE A 153 -17.76 -19.35 2.78
CA PHE A 153 -17.99 -18.88 4.14
C PHE A 153 -17.74 -20.02 5.11
N LYS A 154 -16.86 -19.80 6.09
CA LYS A 154 -16.69 -20.69 7.24
C LYS A 154 -17.58 -20.22 8.38
N ILE A 155 -18.36 -21.13 8.96
CA ILE A 155 -19.16 -20.78 10.14
C ILE A 155 -18.20 -20.65 11.33
N PRO A 156 -18.24 -19.51 12.08
CA PRO A 156 -17.41 -19.33 13.26
C PRO A 156 -17.54 -20.51 14.23
N TRP A 157 -16.43 -20.91 14.85
CA TRP A 157 -16.39 -21.99 15.86
C TRP A 157 -16.70 -23.41 15.34
N THR A 158 -16.72 -23.63 14.03
CA THR A 158 -16.94 -24.95 13.43
C THR A 158 -15.99 -25.21 12.26
N ASP A 159 -15.85 -26.46 11.82
CA ASP A 159 -15.16 -26.80 10.57
C ASP A 159 -16.07 -26.77 9.34
N PHE A 160 -17.33 -26.37 9.52
CA PHE A 160 -18.27 -26.28 8.43
C PHE A 160 -18.01 -25.05 7.57
N SER A 161 -17.95 -25.26 6.25
CA SER A 161 -17.93 -24.19 5.27
C SER A 161 -18.94 -24.43 4.18
N PHE A 162 -19.58 -23.38 3.70
CA PHE A 162 -20.51 -23.44 2.58
C PHE A 162 -20.08 -22.49 1.47
N LYS A 163 -20.31 -22.93 0.24
CA LYS A 163 -20.03 -22.13 -0.96
C LYS A 163 -21.30 -21.40 -1.36
N VAL A 164 -21.16 -20.12 -1.67
CA VAL A 164 -22.23 -19.30 -2.23
C VAL A 164 -22.06 -19.28 -3.76
N PRO A 165 -23.12 -19.03 -4.57
CA PRO A 165 -23.00 -19.01 -6.02
C PRO A 165 -21.86 -18.10 -6.49
N VAL A 166 -21.16 -18.56 -7.52
CA VAL A 166 -20.06 -17.82 -8.15
C VAL A 166 -20.60 -16.48 -8.65
N TYR A 167 -19.96 -15.40 -8.23
CA TYR A 167 -20.23 -14.05 -8.73
C TYR A 167 -19.29 -13.75 -9.89
N ASN A 168 -19.85 -13.50 -11.07
CA ASN A 168 -19.06 -13.22 -12.27
C ASN A 168 -18.71 -11.72 -12.32
N SER A 169 -17.71 -11.30 -11.56
CA SER A 169 -17.20 -9.92 -11.57
C SER A 169 -16.71 -9.49 -12.96
N GLY A 170 -16.26 -10.43 -13.80
CA GLY A 170 -15.89 -10.19 -15.19
C GLY A 170 -17.05 -9.79 -16.09
N LEU A 171 -18.29 -10.18 -15.77
CA LEU A 171 -19.48 -9.69 -16.47
C LEU A 171 -19.66 -8.20 -16.24
N ASP A 172 -19.51 -7.72 -15.00
CA ASP A 172 -19.63 -6.30 -14.70
C ASP A 172 -18.50 -5.50 -15.33
N VAL A 173 -17.26 -6.02 -15.30
CA VAL A 173 -16.12 -5.41 -16.02
C VAL A 173 -16.46 -5.25 -17.49
N ARG A 174 -17.08 -6.24 -18.13
CA ARG A 174 -17.51 -6.15 -19.53
C ARG A 174 -18.62 -5.11 -19.75
N LEU A 175 -19.57 -4.99 -18.83
CA LEU A 175 -20.63 -3.98 -18.91
C LEU A 175 -20.05 -2.57 -18.78
N PHE A 176 -19.21 -2.35 -17.77
CA PHE A 176 -18.56 -1.07 -17.48
C PHE A 176 -17.53 -0.68 -18.53
N ASP A 177 -16.92 -1.64 -19.24
CA ASP A 177 -16.03 -1.36 -20.37
C ASP A 177 -16.74 -0.66 -21.54
N ASN A 178 -18.08 -0.59 -21.57
CA ASN A 178 -18.81 0.17 -22.58
C ASN A 178 -19.21 1.58 -22.13
N ILE A 179 -18.81 1.98 -20.92
CA ILE A 179 -19.09 3.29 -20.32
C ILE A 179 -17.95 4.28 -20.66
N SER A 180 -18.29 5.57 -20.76
CA SER A 180 -17.30 6.63 -20.99
C SER A 180 -16.39 6.84 -19.78
N ASP A 181 -15.14 7.24 -20.02
CA ASP A 181 -14.18 7.55 -18.94
C ASP A 181 -14.74 8.59 -17.95
N GLU A 182 -15.48 9.60 -18.43
CA GLU A 182 -16.11 10.61 -17.58
C GLU A 182 -17.10 9.99 -16.58
N LEU A 183 -17.96 9.09 -17.06
CA LEU A 183 -18.93 8.41 -16.21
C LEU A 183 -18.25 7.38 -15.29
N LEU A 184 -17.20 6.69 -15.76
CA LEU A 184 -16.40 5.81 -14.90
C LEU A 184 -15.72 6.58 -13.76
N PHE A 185 -15.13 7.73 -14.02
CA PHE A 185 -14.55 8.58 -12.97
C PHE A 185 -15.62 9.16 -12.04
N PHE A 186 -16.77 9.57 -12.59
CA PHE A 186 -17.89 10.02 -11.78
C PHE A 186 -18.37 8.92 -10.83
N THR A 187 -18.62 7.71 -11.35
CA THR A 187 -19.02 6.56 -10.53
C THR A 187 -17.96 6.23 -9.50
N PHE A 188 -16.69 6.04 -9.92
CA PHE A 188 -15.59 5.75 -9.00
C PHE A 188 -15.52 6.76 -7.85
N LYS A 189 -15.54 8.06 -8.16
CA LYS A 189 -15.50 9.11 -7.13
C LYS A 189 -16.70 9.01 -6.18
N ASN A 190 -17.91 9.09 -6.71
CA ASN A 190 -19.11 9.20 -5.87
C ASN A 190 -19.32 7.96 -5.00
N THR A 191 -19.07 6.76 -5.53
CA THR A 191 -19.21 5.54 -4.73
C THR A 191 -18.05 5.38 -3.75
N ALA A 192 -16.82 5.77 -4.12
CA ALA A 192 -15.69 5.75 -3.19
C ALA A 192 -15.93 6.70 -2.01
N GLU A 193 -16.37 7.93 -2.27
CA GLU A 193 -16.75 8.88 -1.22
C GLU A 193 -17.89 8.31 -0.38
N LEU A 194 -18.97 7.83 -1.01
CA LEU A 194 -20.13 7.31 -0.30
C LEU A 194 -19.79 6.16 0.67
N TYR A 195 -18.90 5.24 0.29
CA TYR A 195 -18.64 4.05 1.10
C TYR A 195 -17.37 4.11 1.93
N PHE A 196 -16.38 4.93 1.55
CA PHE A 196 -15.04 4.80 2.11
C PHE A 196 -14.45 6.06 2.72
N ALA A 197 -15.01 7.26 2.52
CA ALA A 197 -14.40 8.47 3.06
C ALA A 197 -15.41 9.47 3.63
N ARG A 198 -15.02 10.14 4.71
CA ARG A 198 -15.79 11.20 5.38
C ARG A 198 -14.84 12.31 5.86
N GLY A 199 -15.37 13.53 5.99
CA GLY A 199 -14.61 14.67 6.52
C GLY A 199 -13.38 15.00 5.68
N GLU A 200 -12.27 15.39 6.32
CA GLU A 200 -11.02 15.75 5.62
C GLU A 200 -10.40 14.61 4.79
N MET A 201 -10.75 13.34 5.08
CA MET A 201 -10.31 12.21 4.27
C MET A 201 -11.07 12.08 2.95
N GLN A 202 -12.24 12.71 2.83
CA GLN A 202 -12.95 12.85 1.55
C GLN A 202 -12.14 13.75 0.59
N ASP A 203 -11.66 14.90 1.07
CA ASP A 203 -10.79 15.79 0.29
C ASP A 203 -9.45 15.12 -0.08
N ASN A 204 -8.92 14.27 0.81
CA ASN A 204 -7.74 13.46 0.53
C ASN A 204 -8.00 12.43 -0.59
N LEU A 205 -9.13 11.73 -0.53
CA LEU A 205 -9.56 10.79 -1.56
C LEU A 205 -9.76 11.48 -2.91
N ASP A 206 -10.35 12.67 -2.92
CA ASP A 206 -10.50 13.48 -4.12
C ASP A 206 -9.16 13.80 -4.80
N GLN A 207 -8.13 14.10 -4.01
CA GLN A 207 -6.80 14.36 -4.54
C GLN A 207 -6.14 13.09 -5.11
N LEU A 208 -6.33 11.93 -4.48
CA LEU A 208 -5.88 10.63 -4.99
C LEU A 208 -6.54 10.32 -6.35
N ILE A 209 -7.86 10.43 -6.43
CA ILE A 209 -8.63 10.16 -7.66
C ILE A 209 -8.28 11.18 -8.74
N ALA A 210 -8.11 12.46 -8.40
CA ALA A 210 -7.69 13.48 -9.35
C ALA A 210 -6.28 13.21 -9.91
N LYS A 211 -5.35 12.74 -9.07
CA LYS A 211 -4.01 12.31 -9.49
C LYS A 211 -4.08 11.11 -10.43
N PHE A 212 -4.89 10.10 -10.10
CA PHE A 212 -5.14 8.95 -10.97
C PHE A 212 -5.71 9.38 -12.32
N LYS A 213 -6.70 10.30 -12.32
CA LYS A 213 -7.33 10.86 -13.53
C LYS A 213 -6.35 11.63 -14.42
N ARG A 214 -5.41 12.37 -13.83
CA ARG A 214 -4.31 13.02 -14.58
C ARG A 214 -3.30 12.03 -15.13
N SER A 215 -3.32 10.77 -14.66
CA SER A 215 -2.46 9.68 -15.11
C SER A 215 -0.96 10.01 -15.00
N GLU A 216 -0.58 10.75 -13.95
CA GLU A 216 0.79 11.25 -13.75
C GLU A 216 1.75 10.18 -13.21
N GLY A 217 1.27 9.21 -12.41
CA GLY A 217 2.15 8.30 -11.68
C GLY A 217 2.82 9.01 -10.49
N GLY A 218 3.97 8.52 -10.04
CA GLY A 218 4.78 9.13 -8.98
C GLY A 218 4.33 8.79 -7.56
N ILE A 219 4.55 9.73 -6.65
CA ILE A 219 4.23 9.58 -5.23
C ILE A 219 3.09 10.54 -4.87
N PHE A 220 2.19 10.07 -4.02
CA PHE A 220 1.23 10.88 -3.29
C PHE A 220 1.54 10.81 -1.79
N GLU A 221 1.74 11.96 -1.16
CA GLU A 221 1.97 12.10 0.27
C GLU A 221 1.05 13.20 0.79
N SER A 222 0.40 12.95 1.93
CA SER A 222 -0.57 13.87 2.51
C SER A 222 -0.45 13.89 4.03
N PRO A 223 -0.34 15.08 4.65
CA PRO A 223 -0.36 15.20 6.11
C PRO A 223 -1.67 14.69 6.72
N ILE A 224 -2.80 14.85 6.02
CA ILE A 224 -4.10 14.34 6.46
C ILE A 224 -4.06 12.81 6.52
N MET A 225 -3.63 12.15 5.45
CA MET A 225 -3.52 10.69 5.41
C MET A 225 -2.59 10.16 6.51
N THR A 226 -1.47 10.85 6.77
CA THR A 226 -0.52 10.47 7.84
C THR A 226 -1.13 10.66 9.23
N LYS A 227 -1.86 11.76 9.46
CA LYS A 227 -2.59 12.03 10.71
C LYS A 227 -3.60 10.92 11.00
N HIS A 228 -4.40 10.52 10.02
CA HIS A 228 -5.41 9.46 10.18
C HIS A 228 -4.77 8.09 10.41
N ALA A 229 -3.72 7.75 9.66
CA ALA A 229 -2.96 6.53 9.89
C ALA A 229 -2.37 6.46 11.31
N LEU A 230 -1.84 7.57 11.83
CA LEU A 230 -1.31 7.65 13.19
C LEU A 230 -2.39 7.54 14.29
N ALA A 231 -3.67 7.78 13.96
CA ALA A 231 -4.78 7.64 14.90
C ALA A 231 -5.33 6.20 14.99
N ARG A 232 -4.84 5.29 14.15
CA ARG A 232 -5.27 3.88 14.11
C ARG A 232 -4.48 3.03 15.08
N SER A 233 -5.17 2.16 15.83
CA SER A 233 -4.53 1.21 16.74
C SER A 233 -3.61 0.23 16.02
N GLU A 234 -3.90 -0.08 14.75
CA GLU A 234 -3.02 -0.94 13.93
C GLU A 234 -1.63 -0.33 13.74
N THR A 235 -1.52 1.01 13.71
CA THR A 235 -0.23 1.71 13.67
C THR A 235 0.47 1.65 15.02
N ASP A 236 -0.26 1.82 16.12
CA ASP A 236 0.30 1.73 17.47
C ASP A 236 0.82 0.31 17.76
N GLU A 237 0.07 -0.73 17.38
CA GLU A 237 0.47 -2.13 17.51
C GLU A 237 1.71 -2.44 16.66
N TYR A 238 1.79 -1.89 15.44
CA TYR A 238 2.98 -2.01 14.61
C TYR A 238 4.19 -1.33 15.25
N CYS A 239 4.04 -0.09 15.70
CA CYS A 239 5.11 0.68 16.34
C CYS A 239 5.60 0.00 17.62
N GLN A 240 4.70 -0.53 18.45
CA GLN A 240 5.07 -1.25 19.66
C GLN A 240 5.99 -2.46 19.36
N LYS A 241 5.65 -3.27 18.35
CA LYS A 241 6.49 -4.42 17.96
C LYS A 241 7.84 -3.99 17.39
N VAL A 242 7.88 -2.85 16.68
CA VAL A 242 9.14 -2.25 16.21
C VAL A 242 10.00 -1.81 17.38
N GLU A 243 9.43 -1.10 18.36
CA GLU A 243 10.13 -0.60 19.55
C GLU A 243 10.64 -1.73 20.45
N ASP A 244 9.86 -2.81 20.57
CA ASP A 244 10.26 -4.02 21.27
C ASP A 244 11.46 -4.68 20.59
N TYR A 245 11.42 -4.79 19.26
CA TYR A 245 12.55 -5.31 18.49
C TYR A 245 13.80 -4.43 18.64
N ILE A 246 13.66 -3.10 18.53
CA ILE A 246 14.78 -2.18 18.74
C ILE A 246 15.35 -2.37 20.15
N ALA A 247 14.51 -2.46 21.19
CA ALA A 247 14.96 -2.68 22.56
C ALA A 247 15.73 -4.00 22.72
N GLU A 248 15.26 -5.09 22.12
CA GLU A 248 15.96 -6.38 22.12
C GLU A 248 17.33 -6.29 21.44
N GLN A 249 17.41 -5.57 20.31
CA GLN A 249 18.67 -5.39 19.61
C GLN A 249 19.64 -4.51 20.41
N LEU A 250 19.17 -3.46 21.08
CA LEU A 250 20.00 -2.63 21.94
C LEU A 250 20.48 -3.39 23.18
N LYS A 251 19.64 -4.23 23.80
CA LYS A 251 20.03 -5.06 24.94
C LYS A 251 21.16 -6.04 24.59
N ASN A 252 21.03 -6.74 23.46
CA ASN A 252 21.93 -7.85 23.14
C ASN A 252 23.11 -7.47 22.24
N ASN A 253 22.95 -6.46 21.38
CA ASN A 253 23.84 -6.18 20.25
C ASN A 253 24.36 -4.74 20.22
N LEU A 254 24.29 -3.98 21.32
CA LEU A 254 24.76 -2.58 21.36
C LEU A 254 26.22 -2.40 20.91
N SER A 255 27.09 -3.35 21.25
CA SER A 255 28.51 -3.31 20.87
C SER A 255 28.78 -3.67 19.41
N LYS A 256 27.73 -4.09 18.66
CA LYS A 256 27.82 -4.58 17.28
C LYS A 256 26.60 -4.15 16.43
N LEU A 257 26.29 -2.86 16.44
CA LEU A 257 25.12 -2.33 15.72
C LEU A 257 25.19 -2.55 14.19
N GLU A 258 26.39 -2.72 13.63
CA GLU A 258 26.58 -3.12 12.23
C GLU A 258 25.96 -4.51 11.91
N GLU A 259 25.91 -5.42 12.89
CA GLU A 259 25.24 -6.71 12.73
C GLU A 259 23.70 -6.55 12.79
N VAL A 260 23.21 -5.53 13.50
CA VAL A 260 21.79 -5.16 13.61
C VAL A 260 21.29 -4.50 12.33
N GLU A 261 22.12 -3.70 11.65
CA GLU A 261 21.74 -2.98 10.43
C GLU A 261 21.16 -3.92 9.36
N ASP A 262 19.94 -3.67 8.90
CA ASP A 262 19.21 -4.54 7.99
C ASP A 262 18.75 -3.80 6.73
N VAL A 263 19.74 -3.40 5.93
CA VAL A 263 19.54 -2.65 4.68
C VAL A 263 18.88 -3.46 3.57
N GLU A 264 18.94 -4.79 3.61
CA GLU A 264 18.38 -5.64 2.55
C GLU A 264 16.89 -5.92 2.78
N PRO A 265 16.02 -5.59 1.82
CA PRO A 265 14.59 -5.85 1.95
C PRO A 265 14.24 -7.33 2.01
N TYR A 266 13.27 -7.65 2.85
CA TYR A 266 12.67 -8.98 2.91
C TYR A 266 11.66 -9.20 1.78
N PHE A 267 11.82 -10.27 1.00
CA PHE A 267 10.90 -10.66 -0.06
C PHE A 267 10.25 -12.02 0.20
N ALA A 268 9.05 -12.21 -0.35
CA ALA A 268 8.27 -13.42 -0.21
C ALA A 268 8.89 -14.59 -0.99
N LYS A 269 9.00 -15.74 -0.33
CA LYS A 269 9.29 -17.04 -0.91
C LYS A 269 8.18 -17.99 -0.48
N LYS A 270 7.52 -18.60 -1.46
CA LYS A 270 6.47 -19.58 -1.20
C LYS A 270 7.11 -20.88 -0.73
N ILE A 271 6.75 -21.32 0.48
CA ILE A 271 7.15 -22.62 1.04
C ILE A 271 5.87 -23.35 1.44
N GLY A 272 5.50 -24.37 0.66
CA GLY A 272 4.19 -25.00 0.79
C GLY A 272 3.06 -24.03 0.46
N VAL A 273 2.14 -23.82 1.41
CA VAL A 273 1.00 -22.90 1.30
C VAL A 273 1.28 -21.51 1.85
N GLU A 274 2.40 -21.32 2.56
CA GLU A 274 2.72 -20.08 3.25
C GLU A 274 3.73 -19.24 2.46
N ASN A 275 3.61 -17.91 2.60
CA ASN A 275 4.62 -16.98 2.15
C ASN A 275 5.51 -16.64 3.35
N LEU A 276 6.75 -17.12 3.30
CA LEU A 276 7.79 -16.76 4.25
C LEU A 276 8.68 -15.69 3.63
N PHE A 277 9.28 -14.84 4.46
CA PHE A 277 10.00 -13.65 4.00
C PHE A 277 11.49 -13.76 4.31
N PHE A 278 12.34 -13.55 3.30
CA PHE A 278 13.79 -13.77 3.39
C PHE A 278 14.59 -12.60 2.82
N ASN A 279 15.79 -12.42 3.38
CA ASN A 279 16.91 -11.69 2.79
C ASN A 279 18.22 -12.49 3.00
N SER A 280 19.39 -11.93 2.69
CA SER A 280 20.68 -12.63 2.88
C SER A 280 20.99 -12.98 4.34
N LYS A 281 20.39 -12.27 5.31
CA LYS A 281 20.50 -12.56 6.74
C LYS A 281 19.56 -13.66 7.24
N GLY A 282 18.71 -14.22 6.36
CA GLY A 282 17.86 -15.37 6.66
C GLY A 282 16.36 -15.06 6.66
N GLU A 283 15.60 -15.91 7.35
CA GLU A 283 14.14 -15.77 7.47
C GLU A 283 13.76 -14.70 8.49
N ARG A 284 12.80 -13.84 8.14
CA ARG A 284 12.34 -12.72 8.97
C ARG A 284 11.87 -13.14 10.37
N SER A 285 11.00 -14.14 10.43
CA SER A 285 10.40 -14.67 11.67
C SER A 285 11.47 -15.20 12.64
N LYS A 286 12.48 -15.91 12.12
CA LYS A 286 13.60 -16.47 12.88
C LYS A 286 14.57 -15.41 13.43
N ARG A 287 14.44 -14.16 12.97
CA ARG A 287 15.19 -13.00 13.47
C ARG A 287 14.36 -12.18 14.47
N ASN A 288 13.28 -12.74 15.01
CA ASN A 288 12.36 -12.09 15.95
C ASN A 288 11.68 -10.83 15.38
N LYS A 289 11.64 -10.68 14.05
CA LYS A 289 10.87 -9.62 13.39
C LYS A 289 9.42 -10.05 13.21
N ILE A 290 8.68 -10.07 14.32
CA ILE A 290 7.25 -10.42 14.40
C ILE A 290 6.30 -9.28 13.98
N PHE A 291 6.85 -8.28 13.28
CA PHE A 291 6.13 -7.17 12.66
C PHE A 291 6.48 -7.14 11.17
N SER A 292 5.58 -6.61 10.35
CA SER A 292 5.84 -6.38 8.92
C SER A 292 5.33 -5.00 8.53
N LYS A 293 4.06 -4.72 8.83
CA LYS A 293 3.35 -3.51 8.44
C LYS A 293 2.01 -3.39 9.19
N PRO A 294 1.45 -2.18 9.31
CA PRO A 294 0.05 -2.01 9.69
C PRO A 294 -0.89 -2.31 8.50
N THR A 295 -2.13 -2.69 8.80
CA THR A 295 -3.20 -2.95 7.82
C THR A 295 -4.45 -2.16 8.21
N TYR A 296 -4.90 -1.24 7.36
CA TYR A 296 -6.05 -0.36 7.56
C TYR A 296 -7.32 -0.92 6.89
N SER A 297 -7.64 -2.17 7.21
CA SER A 297 -8.85 -2.82 6.70
C SER A 297 -10.13 -2.28 7.37
N TYR A 298 -11.28 -2.66 6.80
CA TYR A 298 -12.59 -2.42 7.39
C TYR A 298 -12.86 -3.24 8.68
N GLY A 299 -11.92 -4.08 9.10
CA GLY A 299 -12.00 -4.86 10.35
C GLY A 299 -13.10 -5.91 10.35
N ALA A 300 -13.61 -6.23 11.53
CA ALA A 300 -14.78 -7.09 11.66
C ALA A 300 -16.03 -6.37 11.10
N LEU A 301 -17.04 -7.14 10.67
CA LEU A 301 -18.24 -6.58 10.03
C LEU A 301 -18.96 -5.50 10.87
N HIS A 302 -18.88 -5.58 12.20
CA HIS A 302 -19.45 -4.57 13.10
C HIS A 302 -18.62 -3.29 13.22
N GLU A 303 -17.31 -3.34 12.91
CA GLU A 303 -16.43 -2.17 12.86
C GLU A 303 -16.46 -1.48 11.49
N ALA A 304 -16.84 -2.21 10.44
CA ALA A 304 -16.84 -1.74 9.06
C ALA A 304 -17.53 -0.38 8.84
N PRO A 305 -18.68 -0.04 9.46
CA PRO A 305 -19.29 1.28 9.28
C PRO A 305 -18.38 2.45 9.67
N ILE A 306 -17.47 2.26 10.62
CA ILE A 306 -16.51 3.27 11.08
C ILE A 306 -15.18 3.10 10.35
N LYS A 307 -14.61 1.89 10.38
CA LYS A 307 -13.28 1.64 9.84
C LYS A 307 -13.21 1.72 8.32
N ALA A 308 -14.27 1.35 7.61
CA ALA A 308 -14.28 1.46 6.15
C ALA A 308 -14.42 2.91 5.70
N THR A 309 -15.14 3.75 6.47
CA THR A 309 -15.51 5.12 6.08
C THR A 309 -14.50 6.19 6.51
N ASP A 310 -13.42 5.81 7.21
CA ASP A 310 -12.37 6.72 7.66
C ASP A 310 -11.38 7.15 6.55
N GLY A 311 -11.51 6.59 5.34
CA GLY A 311 -10.69 6.90 4.18
C GLY A 311 -9.46 6.03 4.00
N LEU A 312 -8.95 5.38 5.05
CA LEU A 312 -7.69 4.63 4.96
C LEU A 312 -7.86 3.31 4.22
N THR A 313 -9.02 2.65 4.32
CA THR A 313 -9.28 1.40 3.60
C THR A 313 -9.21 1.57 2.08
N ILE A 314 -9.70 2.69 1.52
CA ILE A 314 -9.61 2.93 0.07
C ILE A 314 -8.26 3.53 -0.35
N ALA A 315 -7.61 4.29 0.54
CA ALA A 315 -6.36 4.97 0.22
C ALA A 315 -5.11 4.08 0.37
N LEU A 316 -5.14 3.09 1.27
CA LEU A 316 -3.96 2.36 1.76
C LEU A 316 -4.16 0.88 2.12
N ASN A 317 -5.39 0.43 2.35
CA ASN A 317 -5.82 -0.89 2.86
C ASN A 317 -4.74 -1.77 3.54
N ASP A 318 -3.83 -2.37 2.78
CA ASP A 318 -2.82 -3.31 3.26
C ASP A 318 -1.42 -2.95 2.79
N ILE A 319 -0.83 -1.89 3.39
CA ILE A 319 0.50 -1.32 3.12
C ILE A 319 1.45 -2.25 2.35
N TRP A 320 1.88 -1.86 1.17
CA TRP A 320 2.74 -2.72 0.36
C TRP A 320 4.13 -2.96 0.95
N ALA A 321 4.84 -1.92 1.38
CA ALA A 321 6.21 -1.98 1.86
C ALA A 321 6.46 -1.04 3.05
N ALA A 322 7.44 -1.36 3.90
CA ALA A 322 7.78 -0.58 5.09
C ALA A 322 9.29 -0.46 5.29
N GLU A 323 9.72 0.67 5.84
CA GLU A 323 11.10 0.95 6.22
C GLU A 323 11.12 1.58 7.63
N VAL A 324 12.03 1.10 8.48
CA VAL A 324 12.26 1.60 9.84
C VAL A 324 13.71 2.02 9.99
N LEU A 325 13.92 3.28 10.37
CA LEU A 325 15.23 3.90 10.52
C LEU A 325 15.41 4.38 11.96
N LEU A 326 16.41 3.88 12.67
CA LEU A 326 16.81 4.44 13.97
C LEU A 326 17.69 5.65 13.73
N LYS A 327 17.24 6.81 14.23
CA LYS A 327 17.83 8.13 13.92
C LYS A 327 18.71 8.65 15.03
N GLU A 328 18.34 8.40 16.29
CA GLU A 328 19.04 8.96 17.44
C GLU A 328 18.88 8.05 18.67
N LEU A 329 19.96 7.92 19.45
CA LEU A 329 19.96 7.32 20.78
C LEU A 329 20.59 8.30 21.77
N LEU A 330 19.84 8.62 22.82
CA LEU A 330 20.29 9.45 23.95
C LEU A 330 20.34 8.57 25.19
N PHE A 331 21.51 8.42 25.80
CA PHE A 331 21.71 7.53 26.95
C PHE A 331 21.77 8.30 28.27
N GLU A 332 21.11 7.77 29.29
CA GLU A 332 21.18 8.22 30.68
C GLU A 332 21.48 7.00 31.57
N GLY A 333 22.78 6.68 31.69
CA GLY A 333 23.22 5.42 32.32
C GLY A 333 22.78 4.22 31.50
N ASN A 334 21.99 3.32 32.10
CA ASN A 334 21.41 2.18 31.39
C ASN A 334 20.11 2.53 30.66
N ASN A 335 19.53 3.70 30.92
CA ASN A 335 18.31 4.14 30.25
C ASN A 335 18.66 4.81 28.93
N TYR A 336 17.73 4.80 27.99
CA TYR A 336 17.86 5.51 26.74
C TYR A 336 16.54 6.08 26.24
N THR A 337 16.66 7.11 25.43
CA THR A 337 15.60 7.61 24.55
C THR A 337 15.99 7.33 23.11
N ALA A 338 15.14 6.63 22.38
CA ALA A 338 15.37 6.24 20.99
C ALA A 338 14.38 6.94 20.07
N LYS A 339 14.88 7.72 19.11
CA LYS A 339 14.07 8.31 18.03
C LYS A 339 14.22 7.50 16.76
N TYR A 340 13.10 7.13 16.17
CA TYR A 340 13.05 6.36 14.94
C TYR A 340 12.05 6.96 13.95
N GLU A 341 12.27 6.66 12.68
CA GLU A 341 11.44 7.08 11.55
C GLU A 341 10.85 5.85 10.87
N VAL A 342 9.56 5.91 10.57
CA VAL A 342 8.82 4.89 9.83
C VAL A 342 8.40 5.50 8.50
N ILE A 343 8.64 4.75 7.43
CA ILE A 343 8.18 5.07 6.08
C ILE A 343 7.35 3.89 5.58
N LEU A 344 6.08 4.13 5.30
CA LEU A 344 5.15 3.15 4.76
C LEU A 344 4.82 3.53 3.33
N TRP A 345 4.79 2.53 2.46
CA TRP A 345 4.50 2.66 1.04
C TRP A 345 3.36 1.75 0.67
N ASP A 346 2.40 2.26 -0.08
CA ASP A 346 1.34 1.45 -0.66
C ASP A 346 1.08 1.83 -2.11
N HIS A 347 0.22 1.07 -2.78
CA HIS A 347 -0.13 1.28 -4.17
C HIS A 347 -1.57 1.80 -4.28
N PHE A 348 -1.75 2.96 -4.93
CA PHE A 348 -3.06 3.36 -5.40
C PHE A 348 -3.28 2.75 -6.79
N GLY A 349 -3.59 1.46 -6.79
CA GLY A 349 -3.98 0.68 -7.96
C GLY A 349 -4.62 -0.64 -7.57
N LEU A 350 -5.25 -1.31 -8.54
CA LEU A 350 -5.91 -2.60 -8.33
C LEU A 350 -5.25 -3.70 -9.14
N ASP A 351 -5.31 -4.93 -8.64
CA ASP A 351 -4.95 -6.15 -9.36
C ASP A 351 -6.17 -7.05 -9.62
N LEU A 352 -5.97 -8.17 -10.33
CA LEU A 352 -7.06 -9.10 -10.61
C LEU A 352 -7.63 -9.76 -9.34
N PRO A 353 -6.81 -10.20 -8.35
CA PRO A 353 -7.31 -10.62 -7.04
C PRO A 353 -8.23 -9.62 -6.32
N ASP A 354 -8.09 -8.31 -6.52
CA ASP A 354 -9.04 -7.32 -5.98
C ASP A 354 -10.46 -7.47 -6.56
N MET A 355 -10.59 -7.98 -7.79
CA MET A 355 -11.87 -8.30 -8.42
C MET A 355 -12.50 -9.61 -7.90
N GLU A 356 -11.78 -10.33 -7.04
CA GLU A 356 -12.15 -11.61 -6.44
C GLU A 356 -12.39 -11.50 -4.92
N LYS A 357 -12.85 -10.34 -4.46
CA LYS A 357 -13.17 -10.07 -3.05
C LYS A 357 -14.66 -9.84 -2.78
N ILE A 358 -15.06 -10.02 -1.53
CA ILE A 358 -16.45 -9.96 -1.08
C ILE A 358 -17.13 -8.59 -1.31
N PHE A 359 -16.40 -7.49 -1.36
CA PHE A 359 -17.03 -6.20 -1.64
C PHE A 359 -17.57 -6.10 -3.08
N ASN A 360 -17.10 -6.94 -4.01
CA ASN A 360 -17.62 -6.97 -5.38
C ASN A 360 -19.02 -7.59 -5.49
N ILE A 361 -19.52 -8.26 -4.45
CA ILE A 361 -20.90 -8.77 -4.42
C ILE A 361 -21.89 -7.74 -3.84
N ILE A 362 -21.40 -6.65 -3.24
CA ILE A 362 -22.25 -5.62 -2.65
C ILE A 362 -22.57 -4.59 -3.74
N PRO A 363 -23.86 -4.41 -4.11
CA PRO A 363 -24.26 -3.42 -5.11
C PRO A 363 -23.74 -2.02 -4.76
N SER A 364 -23.32 -1.26 -5.77
CA SER A 364 -22.75 0.09 -5.69
C SER A 364 -21.37 0.21 -5.00
N VAL A 365 -21.01 -0.70 -4.08
CA VAL A 365 -19.62 -0.81 -3.61
C VAL A 365 -18.75 -1.38 -4.72
N ASN A 366 -19.23 -2.44 -5.39
CA ASN A 366 -18.55 -3.08 -6.52
C ASN A 366 -18.25 -2.08 -7.65
N GLU A 367 -19.16 -1.14 -7.92
CA GLU A 367 -19.01 -0.10 -8.95
C GLU A 367 -17.76 0.76 -8.74
N THR A 368 -17.36 0.98 -7.48
CA THR A 368 -16.11 1.66 -7.11
C THR A 368 -14.90 0.95 -7.73
N PHE A 369 -14.77 -0.35 -7.45
CA PHE A 369 -13.62 -1.15 -7.84
C PHE A 369 -13.66 -1.50 -9.32
N ILE A 370 -14.83 -1.81 -9.87
CA ILE A 370 -14.99 -2.09 -11.31
C ILE A 370 -14.60 -0.85 -12.13
N SER A 371 -15.10 0.33 -11.76
CA SER A 371 -14.78 1.57 -12.48
C SER A 371 -13.28 1.87 -12.44
N TRP A 372 -12.67 1.77 -11.25
CA TRP A 372 -11.23 1.94 -11.08
C TRP A 372 -10.43 0.90 -11.90
N PHE A 373 -10.81 -0.37 -11.83
CA PHE A 373 -10.14 -1.47 -12.53
C PHE A 373 -10.21 -1.31 -14.06
N VAL A 374 -11.37 -0.95 -14.61
CA VAL A 374 -11.55 -0.66 -16.04
C VAL A 374 -10.68 0.52 -16.47
N LEU A 375 -10.67 1.61 -15.70
CA LEU A 375 -9.81 2.77 -15.97
C LEU A 375 -8.32 2.36 -15.99
N GLN A 376 -7.87 1.56 -15.03
CA GLN A 376 -6.48 1.14 -14.95
C GLN A 376 -6.07 0.17 -16.07
N HIS A 377 -6.81 -0.92 -16.24
CA HIS A 377 -6.38 -2.08 -17.04
C HIS A 377 -6.97 -2.14 -18.45
N LEU A 378 -8.05 -1.40 -18.72
CA LEU A 378 -8.69 -1.33 -20.05
C LEU A 378 -8.64 0.08 -20.67
N ARG A 379 -8.28 1.13 -19.92
CA ARG A 379 -8.09 2.50 -20.45
C ARG A 379 -6.67 3.03 -20.33
N GLY A 380 -5.87 2.47 -19.42
CA GLY A 380 -4.45 2.74 -19.28
C GLY A 380 -4.12 3.91 -18.36
N TYR A 381 -5.00 4.26 -17.42
CA TYR A 381 -4.69 5.25 -16.39
C TYR A 381 -3.64 4.69 -15.41
N LYS A 382 -2.61 5.49 -15.11
CA LYS A 382 -1.47 5.04 -14.32
C LYS A 382 -1.78 4.98 -12.81
N PRO A 383 -1.60 3.84 -12.15
CA PRO A 383 -1.53 3.79 -10.69
C PRO A 383 -0.23 4.43 -10.20
N PHE A 384 -0.14 4.70 -8.91
CA PHE A 384 0.99 5.43 -8.31
C PHE A 384 1.22 4.99 -6.86
N LEU A 385 2.34 5.41 -6.28
CA LEU A 385 2.68 5.09 -4.88
C LEU A 385 2.00 6.07 -3.94
N THR A 386 1.43 5.59 -2.85
CA THR A 386 1.10 6.39 -1.68
C THR A 386 2.18 6.23 -0.63
N LYS A 387 2.43 7.29 0.14
CA LYS A 387 3.47 7.30 1.16
C LYS A 387 2.97 7.92 2.45
N ILE A 388 3.27 7.25 3.56
CA ILE A 388 3.18 7.80 4.91
C ILE A 388 4.58 7.85 5.50
N LYS A 389 4.91 8.97 6.13
CA LYS A 389 6.19 9.16 6.81
C LYS A 389 5.96 9.84 8.15
N PHE A 390 6.47 9.22 9.23
CA PHE A 390 6.39 9.81 10.57
C PHE A 390 7.58 9.40 11.44
N GLN A 391 7.78 10.16 12.52
CA GLN A 391 8.78 9.87 13.54
C GLN A 391 8.10 9.59 14.87
N LYS A 392 8.71 8.71 15.65
CA LYS A 392 8.29 8.34 17.01
C LYS A 392 9.52 8.32 17.91
N GLU A 393 9.25 8.43 19.19
CA GLU A 393 10.26 8.38 20.24
C GLU A 393 9.76 7.44 21.33
N PHE A 394 10.65 6.60 21.86
CA PHE A 394 10.34 5.78 23.02
C PHE A 394 11.51 5.74 23.99
N GLN A 395 11.20 5.51 25.25
CA GLN A 395 12.18 5.32 26.32
C GLN A 395 12.34 3.82 26.60
N GLY A 396 13.54 3.42 26.99
CA GLY A 396 13.84 2.05 27.39
C GLY A 396 15.08 1.94 28.26
N SER A 397 15.40 0.71 28.62
CA SER A 397 16.59 0.36 29.39
C SER A 397 17.38 -0.72 28.68
N LEU A 398 18.72 -0.65 28.72
CA LEU A 398 19.62 -1.70 28.23
C LEU A 398 19.50 -3.00 29.03
N LEU A 399 18.73 -3.01 30.11
CA LEU A 399 18.40 -4.20 30.89
C LEU A 399 17.10 -4.88 30.43
N GLU A 400 16.32 -4.24 29.56
CA GLU A 400 14.96 -4.67 29.19
C GLU A 400 14.84 -4.90 27.68
N GLY A 401 14.44 -6.11 27.31
CA GLY A 401 14.18 -6.55 25.94
C GLY A 401 12.69 -6.84 25.73
N ILE A 402 12.40 -7.71 24.77
CA ILE A 402 11.02 -8.13 24.44
C ILE A 402 10.35 -8.81 25.64
N ASP A 403 11.05 -9.72 26.32
CA ASP A 403 10.48 -10.52 27.40
C ASP A 403 10.10 -9.66 28.61
N GLU A 404 11.01 -8.80 29.08
CA GLU A 404 10.75 -7.92 30.22
C GLU A 404 9.62 -6.92 29.91
N LYS A 405 9.62 -6.33 28.71
CA LYS A 405 8.56 -5.40 28.29
C LYS A 405 7.20 -6.09 28.18
N THR A 406 7.16 -7.32 27.67
CA THR A 406 5.91 -8.08 27.54
C THR A 406 5.33 -8.39 28.91
N LYS A 407 6.16 -8.87 29.84
CA LYS A 407 5.75 -9.11 31.22
C LYS A 407 5.19 -7.86 31.90
N LEU A 408 5.89 -6.73 31.77
CA LEU A 408 5.44 -5.45 32.35
C LEU A 408 4.07 -5.02 31.80
N ARG A 409 3.82 -5.21 30.50
CA ARG A 409 2.52 -4.90 29.88
C ARG A 409 1.42 -5.84 30.36
N ASP A 410 1.70 -7.12 30.53
CA ASP A 410 0.73 -8.10 31.02
C ASP A 410 0.34 -7.82 32.48
N GLU A 411 1.31 -7.45 33.32
CA GLU A 411 1.08 -7.02 34.69
C GLU A 411 0.20 -5.76 34.72
N LEU A 412 0.56 -4.72 33.96
CA LEU A 412 -0.23 -3.49 33.87
C LEU A 412 -1.65 -3.72 33.33
N ALA A 413 -1.81 -4.62 32.35
CA ALA A 413 -3.11 -4.98 31.81
C ALA A 413 -3.98 -5.71 32.85
N THR A 414 -3.36 -6.57 33.68
CA THR A 414 -4.02 -7.27 34.78
C THR A 414 -4.49 -6.29 35.85
N GLU A 415 -3.62 -5.38 36.28
CA GLU A 415 -3.96 -4.32 37.24
C GLU A 415 -5.13 -3.46 36.76
N LYS A 416 -5.12 -3.04 35.49
CA LYS A 416 -6.23 -2.27 34.89
C LYS A 416 -7.55 -3.04 34.89
N ARG A 417 -7.53 -4.34 34.60
CA ARG A 417 -8.73 -5.19 34.65
C ARG A 417 -9.28 -5.31 36.07
N GLU A 418 -8.41 -5.50 37.05
CA GLU A 418 -8.81 -5.56 38.46
C GLU A 418 -9.39 -4.23 38.94
N GLN A 419 -8.79 -3.10 38.57
CA GLN A 419 -9.31 -1.78 38.91
C GLN A 419 -10.70 -1.57 38.31
N LYS A 420 -10.90 -1.88 37.02
CA LYS A 420 -12.20 -1.76 36.36
C LYS A 420 -13.26 -2.68 36.99
N ALA A 421 -12.88 -3.88 37.42
CA ALA A 421 -13.78 -4.78 38.13
C ALA A 421 -14.19 -4.22 39.51
N LYS A 422 -13.25 -3.61 40.24
CA LYS A 422 -13.53 -2.92 41.52
C LYS A 422 -14.48 -1.74 41.31
N GLU A 423 -14.24 -0.91 40.29
CA GLU A 423 -15.12 0.22 39.93
C GLU A 423 -16.53 -0.25 39.54
N LEU A 424 -16.64 -1.31 38.73
CA LEU A 424 -17.94 -1.86 38.34
C LEU A 424 -18.69 -2.45 39.54
N ASN A 425 -18.00 -3.19 40.41
CA ASN A 425 -18.58 -3.73 41.63
C ASN A 425 -19.04 -2.63 42.58
N GLN A 426 -18.29 -1.53 42.68
CA GLN A 426 -18.69 -0.37 43.47
C GLN A 426 -19.93 0.29 42.87
N LYS A 427 -19.94 0.53 41.56
CA LYS A 427 -21.10 1.08 40.85
C LYS A 427 -22.35 0.21 41.02
N MET A 428 -22.23 -1.10 40.89
CA MET A 428 -23.35 -2.03 41.11
C MET A 428 -23.86 -1.98 42.55
N ARG A 429 -22.98 -1.82 43.55
CA ARG A 429 -23.40 -1.60 44.94
C ARG A 429 -24.16 -0.29 45.07
N ASP A 430 -23.61 0.80 44.54
CA ASP A 430 -24.25 2.12 44.62
C ASP A 430 -25.62 2.14 43.92
N ASP A 431 -25.75 1.47 42.76
CA ASP A 431 -27.01 1.31 42.02
C ASP A 431 -28.02 0.43 42.78
N LEU A 432 -27.57 -0.55 43.57
CA LEU A 432 -28.43 -1.38 44.45
C LEU A 432 -28.93 -0.62 45.69
N TRP A 433 -28.21 0.41 46.14
CA TRP A 433 -28.58 1.24 47.31
C TRP A 433 -29.44 2.47 46.95
N LEU A 434 -29.65 2.74 45.66
CA LEU A 434 -30.63 3.72 45.20
C LEU A 434 -32.02 3.08 45.26
N GLU A 435 -32.80 3.40 46.30
CA GLU A 435 -34.21 2.96 46.40
C GLU A 435 -35.00 3.32 45.14
N PRO A 436 -35.98 2.50 44.72
CA PRO A 436 -36.85 2.86 43.62
C PRO A 436 -37.61 4.13 44.00
N LYS A 437 -37.42 5.21 43.23
CA LYS A 437 -38.31 6.37 43.29
C LYS A 437 -39.67 5.95 42.74
N PHE A 438 -40.55 5.49 43.62
CA PHE A 438 -41.96 5.28 43.34
C PHE A 438 -42.72 6.60 43.30
#